data_AF-A0A0X3UVT5-F1
#
_entry.id   AF-A0A0X3UVT5-F1
#
_cell.length_a   1.000
_cell.length_b   1.000
_cell.length_c   1.000
_cell.angle_alpha   90.00
_cell.angle_beta   90.00
_cell.angle_gamma   90.00
#
_symmetry.space_group_name_H-M   'P 1'
#
loop_
_entity.id
_entity.type
_entity.pdbx_description
1 polymer ?
#
loop_
_entity_poly.entity_id
_entity_poly.type
_entity_poly.pdbx_seq_one_letter_code
_entity_poly.pdbx_strand_id
1 'polypeptide(L)'
;MSDFATSTERLLTQVRHWEEPRWAASAGAGTKGDLAYVLVQELADLGAEAEGRPSRMVPRAHDLVLPDQLRVVADDLLAAEPSADLLARATAAVEEVRYTL
;
A
#
# COMPACT_ATOMS: atom_id res chain seq x y z
N MET A 1 1.45 1.98 18.49
CA MET A 1 1.45 1.79 17.02
C MET A 1 0.67 0.52 16.73
N SER A 2 -0.24 0.54 15.75
CA SER A 2 -0.97 -0.66 15.31
C SER A 2 -0.04 -1.62 14.54
N ASP A 3 -0.45 -2.87 14.42
CA ASP A 3 0.26 -3.87 13.60
C ASP A 3 0.36 -3.41 12.13
N PHE A 4 -0.70 -2.79 11.61
CA PHE A 4 -0.73 -2.16 10.30
C PHE A 4 0.37 -1.11 10.10
N ALA A 5 0.51 -0.16 11.05
CA ALA A 5 1.53 0.88 10.96
C ALA A 5 2.94 0.28 10.97
N THR A 6 3.16 -0.73 11.82
CA THR A 6 4.44 -1.44 11.90
C THR A 6 4.77 -2.19 10.61
N SER A 7 3.79 -2.89 10.03
CA SER A 7 3.95 -3.61 8.77
C SER A 7 4.26 -2.66 7.60
N THR A 8 3.54 -1.53 7.54
CA THR A 8 3.73 -0.48 6.53
C THR A 8 5.12 0.14 6.62
N GLU A 9 5.61 0.45 7.81
CA GLU A 9 6.95 1.00 8.01
C GLU A 9 8.06 0.03 7.54
N ARG A 10 7.87 -1.27 7.77
CA ARG A 10 8.80 -2.31 7.28
C ARG A 10 8.81 -2.37 5.75
N LEU A 11 7.65 -2.34 5.11
CA LEU A 11 7.55 -2.30 3.65
C LEU A 11 8.20 -1.03 3.09
N LEU A 12 7.87 0.15 3.63
CA LEU A 12 8.49 1.42 3.23
C LEU A 12 10.02 1.36 3.36
N THR A 13 10.52 0.78 4.44
CA THR A 13 11.97 0.58 4.63
C THR A 13 12.60 -0.30 3.55
N GLN A 14 11.89 -1.34 3.13
CA GLN A 14 12.32 -2.26 2.09
C GLN A 14 12.33 -1.62 0.70
N VAL A 15 11.43 -0.68 0.39
CA VAL A 15 11.26 -0.17 -0.99
C VAL A 15 11.74 1.27 -1.21
N ARG A 16 11.92 2.09 -0.17
CA ARG A 16 12.25 3.54 -0.29
C ARG A 16 13.53 3.88 -1.08
N HIS A 17 14.38 2.89 -1.32
CA HIS A 17 15.70 3.04 -1.94
C HIS A 17 15.76 2.35 -3.32
N TRP A 18 14.60 1.93 -3.83
CA TRP A 18 14.52 1.25 -5.11
C TRP A 18 14.49 2.25 -6.25
N GLU A 19 15.34 1.98 -7.23
CA GLU A 19 15.41 2.71 -8.50
C GLU A 19 14.58 2.02 -9.59
N GLU A 20 14.38 2.70 -10.71
CA GLU A 20 13.57 2.24 -11.85
C GLU A 20 13.77 0.76 -12.25
N PRO A 21 15.01 0.25 -12.41
CA PRO A 21 15.20 -1.14 -12.83
C PRO A 21 14.64 -2.16 -11.82
N ARG A 22 14.64 -1.80 -10.53
CA ARG A 22 14.12 -2.68 -9.48
C ARG A 22 12.60 -2.67 -9.44
N TRP A 23 11.98 -1.51 -9.69
CA TRP A 23 10.52 -1.42 -9.85
C TRP A 23 10.01 -2.18 -11.08
N ALA A 24 10.73 -2.08 -12.20
CA ALA A 24 10.40 -2.76 -13.45
C ALA A 24 10.66 -4.27 -13.43
N ALA A 25 11.35 -4.79 -12.41
CA ALA A 25 11.61 -6.22 -12.29
C ALA A 25 10.30 -7.01 -12.16
N SER A 26 10.24 -8.17 -12.82
CA SER A 26 9.05 -9.03 -12.79
C SER A 26 8.76 -9.55 -11.37
N ALA A 27 7.48 -9.55 -11.01
CA ALA A 27 6.96 -10.15 -9.79
C ALA A 27 5.51 -10.60 -10.02
N GLY A 28 5.25 -11.90 -9.81
CA GLY A 28 3.93 -12.49 -10.08
C GLY A 28 3.51 -12.33 -11.54
N ALA A 29 2.32 -11.76 -11.76
CA ALA A 29 1.75 -11.52 -13.10
C ALA A 29 2.19 -10.20 -13.75
N GLY A 30 2.98 -9.37 -13.06
CA GLY A 30 3.41 -8.06 -13.55
C GLY A 30 4.82 -7.71 -13.08
N THR A 31 5.02 -6.44 -12.77
CA THR A 31 6.25 -5.90 -12.18
C THR A 31 6.09 -5.66 -10.68
N LYS A 32 7.20 -5.42 -9.99
CA LYS A 32 7.18 -5.02 -8.58
C LYS A 32 6.43 -3.69 -8.38
N GLY A 33 6.53 -2.77 -9.34
CA GLY A 33 5.75 -1.52 -9.38
C GLY A 33 4.25 -1.78 -9.47
N ASP A 34 3.83 -2.74 -10.30
CA ASP A 34 2.41 -3.13 -10.40
C ASP A 34 1.86 -3.67 -9.08
N LEU A 35 2.59 -4.54 -8.40
CA LEU A 35 2.18 -5.09 -7.10
C LEU A 35 2.06 -4.01 -6.02
N ALA A 36 3.03 -3.11 -5.94
CA ALA A 36 2.98 -2.00 -4.99
C ALA A 36 1.83 -1.02 -5.31
N TYR A 37 1.58 -0.73 -6.58
CA TYR A 37 0.45 0.10 -6.98
C TYR A 37 -0.91 -0.54 -6.66
N VAL A 38 -1.06 -1.86 -6.85
CA VAL A 38 -2.27 -2.58 -6.43
C VAL A 38 -2.49 -2.48 -4.93
N LEU A 39 -1.43 -2.59 -4.11
CA LEU A 39 -1.54 -2.36 -2.67
C LEU A 39 -1.99 -0.93 -2.33
N VAL A 40 -1.42 0.08 -3.00
CA VAL A 40 -1.85 1.49 -2.81
C VAL A 40 -3.34 1.64 -3.10
N GLN A 41 -3.84 1.04 -4.19
CA GLN A 41 -5.26 1.05 -4.52
C GLN A 41 -6.09 0.35 -3.44
N GLU A 42 -5.68 -0.84 -3.00
CA GLU A 42 -6.41 -1.62 -2.00
C GLU A 42 -6.51 -0.89 -0.66
N LEU A 43 -5.44 -0.24 -0.19
CA LEU A 43 -5.48 0.57 1.02
C LEU A 43 -6.38 1.80 0.88
N ALA A 44 -6.43 2.41 -0.31
CA ALA A 44 -7.32 3.53 -0.57
C ALA A 44 -8.80 3.09 -0.58
N ASP A 45 -9.09 1.89 -1.09
CA ASP A 45 -10.42 1.31 -1.06
C ASP A 45 -10.87 0.97 0.37
N LEU A 46 -9.97 0.43 1.20
CA LEU A 46 -10.24 0.23 2.63
C LEU A 46 -10.46 1.56 3.36
N GLY A 47 -9.75 2.62 2.98
CA GLY A 47 -9.96 3.97 3.50
C GLY A 47 -11.35 4.51 3.14
N ALA A 48 -11.76 4.34 1.88
CA ALA A 48 -13.09 4.70 1.44
C ALA A 48 -14.18 3.90 2.18
N GLU A 49 -13.95 2.60 2.44
CA GLU A 49 -14.85 1.76 3.24
C GLU A 49 -14.99 2.29 4.68
N ALA A 50 -13.87 2.64 5.33
CA ALA A 50 -13.86 3.24 6.67
C ALA A 50 -14.63 4.57 6.73
N GLU A 51 -14.50 5.42 5.71
CA GLU A 51 -15.20 6.71 5.61
C GLU A 51 -16.67 6.58 5.15
N GLY A 52 -17.12 5.39 4.76
CA GLY A 52 -18.45 5.20 4.14
C GLY A 52 -18.59 5.92 2.79
N ARG A 53 -17.50 6.06 2.04
CA ARG A 53 -17.45 6.75 0.75
C ARG A 53 -17.26 5.76 -0.41
N PRO A 54 -17.66 6.14 -1.64
CA PRO A 54 -17.37 5.32 -2.81
C PRO A 54 -15.86 5.21 -3.07
N SER A 55 -15.40 4.00 -3.38
CA SER A 55 -14.06 3.74 -3.90
C SER A 55 -13.75 4.58 -5.13
N ARG A 56 -12.49 5.01 -5.25
CA ARG A 56 -11.97 5.76 -6.39
C ARG A 56 -10.63 5.19 -6.81
N MET A 57 -10.36 5.23 -8.12
CA MET A 57 -9.05 4.88 -8.62
C MET A 57 -8.02 5.90 -8.15
N VAL A 58 -6.95 5.43 -7.50
CA VAL A 58 -5.76 6.21 -7.24
C VAL A 58 -5.09 6.50 -8.58
N PRO A 59 -4.64 7.74 -8.86
CA PRO A 59 -3.89 8.01 -10.08
C PRO A 59 -2.54 7.28 -10.09
N ARG A 60 -2.27 6.49 -11.14
CA ARG A 60 -0.95 5.89 -11.34
C ARG A 60 0.03 6.92 -11.88
N ALA A 61 1.03 7.25 -11.07
CA ALA A 61 2.17 8.07 -11.45
C ALA A 61 3.39 7.18 -11.76
N HIS A 62 4.58 7.76 -11.74
CA HIS A 62 5.83 7.03 -11.93
C HIS A 62 6.15 6.13 -10.72
N ASP A 63 6.71 4.94 -10.95
CA ASP A 63 6.89 3.95 -9.87
C ASP A 63 7.84 4.42 -8.74
N LEU A 64 8.71 5.41 -9.01
CA LEU A 64 9.57 6.04 -7.99
C LEU A 64 8.79 6.79 -6.89
N VAL A 65 7.53 7.18 -7.15
CA VAL A 65 6.70 7.85 -6.13
C VAL A 65 5.81 6.89 -5.34
N LEU A 66 5.86 5.59 -5.63
CA LEU A 66 5.03 4.58 -4.93
C LEU A 66 5.27 4.53 -3.42
N PRO A 67 6.51 4.66 -2.88
CA PRO A 67 6.71 4.71 -1.43
C PRO A 67 5.98 5.89 -0.78
N ASP A 68 5.98 7.07 -1.43
CA ASP A 68 5.30 8.25 -0.91
C ASP A 68 3.77 8.10 -1.01
N GLN A 69 3.26 7.59 -2.14
CA GLN A 69 1.84 7.29 -2.29
C GLN A 69 1.35 6.28 -1.24
N LEU A 70 2.11 5.21 -1.00
CA LEU A 70 1.81 4.21 0.03
C LEU A 70 1.74 4.84 1.41
N ARG A 71 2.69 5.73 1.74
CA ARG A 71 2.70 6.43 3.02
C ARG A 71 1.45 7.29 3.21
N VAL A 72 1.11 8.11 2.20
CA VAL A 72 -0.07 8.99 2.24
C VAL A 72 -1.35 8.17 2.44
N VAL A 73 -1.54 7.12 1.65
CA VAL A 73 -2.76 6.30 1.73
C VAL A 73 -2.85 5.54 3.05
N ALA A 74 -1.73 5.06 3.60
CA ALA A 74 -1.73 4.42 4.91
C ALA A 74 -2.05 5.41 6.05
N ASP A 75 -1.53 6.63 5.97
CA ASP A 75 -1.84 7.70 6.93
C ASP A 75 -3.33 8.12 6.81
N ASP A 76 -3.87 8.23 5.59
CA ASP A 76 -5.29 8.51 5.34
C ASP A 76 -6.20 7.40 5.87
N LEU A 77 -5.84 6.12 5.67
CA LEU A 77 -6.59 5.00 6.22
C LEU A 77 -6.61 5.04 7.76
N LEU A 78 -5.49 5.36 8.41
CA LEU A 78 -5.44 5.50 9.86
C LEU A 78 -6.28 6.69 10.36
N ALA A 79 -6.27 7.80 9.62
CA ALA A 79 -7.05 9.00 9.93
C ALA A 79 -8.56 8.79 9.78
N ALA A 80 -8.99 7.81 8.97
CA ALA A 80 -10.40 7.43 8.79
C ALA A 80 -10.97 6.62 9.98
N GLU A 81 -10.22 6.44 11.06
CA GLU A 81 -10.60 5.68 12.26
C GLU A 81 -11.18 4.27 11.93
N PRO A 82 -10.40 3.43 11.24
CA PRO A 82 -10.88 2.18 10.69
C PRO A 82 -11.23 1.18 11.81
N SER A 83 -12.19 0.30 11.53
CA SER A 83 -12.51 -0.81 12.41
C SER A 83 -11.32 -1.78 12.55
N ALA A 84 -11.33 -2.59 13.61
CA ALA A 84 -10.29 -3.60 13.82
C ALA A 84 -10.23 -4.63 12.67
N ASP A 85 -11.37 -4.94 12.05
CA ASP A 85 -11.44 -5.83 10.88
C ASP A 85 -10.77 -5.22 9.65
N LEU A 86 -11.03 -3.93 9.37
CA LEU A 86 -10.36 -3.20 8.29
C LEU A 86 -8.86 -3.12 8.49
N LEU A 87 -8.40 -2.86 9.73
CA LEU A 87 -6.96 -2.87 10.04
C LEU A 87 -6.32 -4.25 9.87
N ALA A 88 -7.04 -5.34 10.20
CA ALA A 88 -6.55 -6.69 9.98
C ALA A 88 -6.39 -7.00 8.48
N ARG A 89 -7.38 -6.63 7.67
CA ARG A 89 -7.34 -6.75 6.20
C ARG A 89 -6.19 -5.94 5.61
N ALA A 90 -6.05 -4.67 6.01
CA ALA A 90 -4.96 -3.80 5.57
C ALA A 90 -3.58 -4.37 5.94
N THR A 91 -3.45 -4.91 7.16
CA THR A 91 -2.19 -5.53 7.62
C THR A 91 -1.84 -6.75 6.77
N ALA A 92 -2.83 -7.61 6.47
CA ALA A 92 -2.62 -8.79 5.64
C ALA A 92 -2.16 -8.42 4.23
N ALA A 93 -2.80 -7.43 3.59
CA ALA A 93 -2.43 -6.95 2.26
C ALA A 93 -0.98 -6.42 2.22
N VAL A 94 -0.57 -5.61 3.21
CA VAL A 94 0.81 -5.10 3.29
C VAL A 94 1.81 -6.23 3.48
N GLU A 95 1.52 -7.18 4.37
CA GLU A 95 2.39 -8.33 4.65
C GLU A 95 2.55 -9.22 3.40
N GLU A 96 1.46 -9.50 2.68
CA GLU A 96 1.48 -10.28 1.44
C GLU A 96 2.41 -9.65 0.39
N VAL A 97 2.28 -8.35 0.16
CA VAL A 97 3.15 -7.65 -0.79
C VAL A 97 4.59 -7.63 -0.30
N ARG A 98 4.83 -7.37 0.99
CA ARG A 98 6.18 -7.37 1.56
C ARG A 98 6.90 -8.70 1.39
N TYR A 99 6.19 -9.83 1.54
CA TYR A 99 6.77 -11.17 1.35
C TYR A 99 6.97 -11.55 -0.12
N THR A 100 6.25 -10.90 -1.03
CA THR A 100 6.35 -11.13 -2.48
C THR A 100 7.47 -10.31 -3.14
N LEU A 101 7.75 -9.13 -2.59
CA LEU A 101 8.74 -8.17 -3.11
C LEU A 101 10.19 -8.52 -2.79
#